data_AF-A0A8J4XY59-F1
#
_entry.id   AF-A0A8J4XY59-F1
#
_cell.length_a   1.000
_cell.length_b   1.000
_cell.length_c   1.000
_cell.angle_alpha   90.00
_cell.angle_beta   90.00
_cell.angle_gamma   90.00
#
_symmetry.space_group_name_H-M   'P 1'
#
loop_
_entity.id
_entity.type
_entity.pdbx_description
1 polymer ?
#
loop_
_entity_poly.entity_id
_entity_poly.type
_entity_poly.pdbx_seq_one_letter_code
_entity_poly.pdbx_strand_id
1 'polypeptide(L)'
;MRTLLLILLVGATLLTQATTEDKVEQVEVEEVVGTGGREEEGEVPVVMTSTGKTAGVRERSTGGKVFFSYYSIPFAKPPTGALRFKDPEMIQGWGGVREGSSLPPKCPQVGIASLLTGKSGIAMEGDEDCLYLNIFTPKAVDEAPLLPVMVFLHGGGYVSGSTTEYPPHVILNRDVVLVTVQYRLGVLGFMSTEDDVAPGNLGLKDQTLALSWLQRNAPKFGGDPLRVTLFGESAGGASVHLQVLTPRSIGGPVQARHPAVRHALSPWAMGAKHAEVAEYIGNIFNCTADEGSDTLVSCLQEVDALKLAAASSVLHEWLLFPILLGPRVDGQYLPADIEFLMKEGRHKRVDLITGITKHDGAIFTTSKYSPRVSIHYEEAHQI
;
A
#
# COMPACT_ATOMS: atom_id res chain seq x y z
N MET A 1 -21.83 9.98 -13.94
CA MET A 1 -21.34 8.59 -13.78
C MET A 1 -20.28 8.15 -14.81
N ARG A 2 -20.11 8.83 -15.96
CA ARG A 2 -19.08 8.47 -16.96
C ARG A 2 -17.67 9.05 -16.71
N THR A 3 -17.51 9.98 -15.76
CA THR A 3 -16.25 10.72 -15.53
C THR A 3 -15.33 10.11 -14.47
N LEU A 4 -15.80 9.11 -13.69
CA LEU A 4 -14.99 8.51 -12.62
C LEU A 4 -14.06 7.39 -13.12
N LEU A 5 -14.28 6.86 -14.32
CA LEU A 5 -13.58 5.68 -14.84
C LEU A 5 -12.30 6.02 -15.63
N LEU A 6 -12.03 7.30 -15.90
CA LEU A 6 -10.92 7.71 -16.79
C LEU A 6 -9.60 8.02 -16.05
N ILE A 7 -9.58 8.06 -14.72
CA ILE A 7 -8.55 8.84 -13.99
C ILE A 7 -7.56 7.99 -13.18
N LEU A 8 -7.74 6.66 -13.11
CA LEU A 8 -6.72 5.76 -12.54
C LEU A 8 -5.55 5.45 -13.52
N LEU A 9 -5.57 6.01 -14.74
CA LEU A 9 -4.62 5.70 -15.82
C LEU A 9 -3.59 6.81 -16.14
N VAL A 10 -3.61 7.95 -15.44
CA VAL A 10 -2.77 9.10 -15.82
C VAL A 10 -1.28 8.91 -15.45
N GLY A 11 -0.92 7.89 -14.67
CA GLY A 11 0.49 7.57 -14.38
C GLY A 11 1.25 6.82 -15.48
N ALA A 12 0.56 6.30 -16.52
CA ALA A 12 1.18 5.37 -17.47
C ALA A 12 0.89 5.66 -18.96
N THR A 13 0.27 6.79 -19.30
CA THR A 13 -0.18 7.06 -20.69
C THR A 13 0.38 8.33 -21.33
N LEU A 14 1.54 8.81 -20.87
CA LEU A 14 2.38 9.73 -21.64
C LEU A 14 3.56 8.92 -22.19
N LEU A 15 3.32 8.20 -23.29
CA LEU A 15 4.30 7.66 -24.25
C LEU A 15 3.61 6.49 -24.96
N THR A 16 2.76 6.81 -25.94
CA THR A 16 2.47 5.97 -27.13
C THR A 16 1.31 6.60 -27.88
N GLN A 17 1.61 7.65 -28.65
CA GLN A 17 0.87 7.92 -29.88
C GLN A 17 1.66 8.93 -30.72
N ALA A 18 2.47 8.41 -31.63
CA ALA A 18 2.89 9.12 -32.83
C ALA A 18 3.34 8.07 -33.85
N THR A 19 2.47 7.71 -34.78
CA THR A 19 2.81 7.34 -36.16
C THR A 19 1.51 7.14 -36.93
N THR A 20 1.05 8.20 -37.58
CA THR A 20 0.45 8.18 -38.92
C THR A 20 0.39 9.63 -39.37
N GLU A 21 1.02 9.92 -40.51
CA GLU A 21 0.97 11.21 -41.18
C GLU A 21 -0.47 11.57 -41.53
N ASP A 22 -1.00 12.64 -40.93
CA ASP A 22 -2.04 13.45 -41.54
C ASP A 22 -1.93 14.88 -41.00
N LYS A 23 -2.03 15.85 -41.91
CA LYS A 23 -1.82 17.28 -41.68
C LYS A 23 -2.83 17.82 -40.67
N VAL A 24 -2.34 18.37 -39.55
CA VAL A 24 -3.16 19.09 -38.56
C VAL A 24 -2.70 20.54 -38.48
N GLU A 25 -3.63 21.45 -38.74
CA GLU A 25 -3.50 22.90 -38.50
C GLU A 25 -3.04 23.16 -37.06
N GLN A 26 -2.14 24.14 -36.89
CA GLN A 26 -1.71 24.62 -35.58
C GLN A 26 -2.90 25.21 -34.83
N VAL A 27 -3.46 24.44 -33.91
CA VAL A 27 -4.27 24.95 -32.81
C VAL A 27 -3.33 25.11 -31.62
N GLU A 28 -3.08 26.35 -31.22
CA GLU A 28 -2.43 26.66 -29.95
C GLU A 28 -3.32 26.12 -28.82
N VAL A 29 -2.85 25.06 -28.16
CA VAL A 29 -3.45 24.56 -26.92
C VAL A 29 -2.59 25.10 -25.78
N GLU A 30 -3.14 26.05 -25.02
CA GLU A 30 -2.56 26.45 -23.73
C GLU A 30 -2.46 25.21 -22.82
N GLU A 31 -1.24 24.85 -22.44
CA GLU A 31 -0.97 23.87 -21.39
C GLU A 31 -1.48 24.40 -20.05
N VAL A 32 -2.59 23.84 -19.57
CA VAL A 32 -2.97 23.96 -18.14
C VAL A 32 -2.58 22.65 -17.44
N VAL A 33 -1.29 22.43 -17.25
CA VAL A 33 -0.77 21.43 -16.31
C VAL A 33 -0.71 22.09 -14.94
N GLY A 34 -1.84 22.06 -14.21
CA GLY A 34 -1.89 22.51 -12.83
C GLY A 34 -1.21 21.49 -11.91
N THR A 35 0.09 21.66 -11.65
CA THR A 35 0.77 21.00 -10.54
C THR A 35 0.24 21.61 -9.24
N GLY A 36 -0.49 20.84 -8.44
CA GLY A 36 -0.88 21.28 -7.10
C GLY A 36 0.37 21.63 -6.30
N GLY A 37 0.41 22.83 -5.71
CA GLY A 37 1.55 23.35 -4.95
C GLY A 37 1.29 23.38 -3.45
N ARG A 38 2.37 23.35 -2.66
CA ARG A 38 2.36 23.65 -1.22
C ARG A 38 2.27 25.17 -1.03
N GLU A 39 1.41 25.64 -0.13
CA GLU A 39 1.33 27.06 0.25
C GLU A 39 1.96 27.26 1.64
N GLU A 40 2.85 28.25 1.77
CA GLU A 40 3.49 28.62 3.05
C GLU A 40 2.66 29.60 3.90
N GLU A 41 1.62 30.23 3.34
CA GLU A 41 0.82 31.25 4.05
C GLU A 41 -0.53 30.71 4.59
N GLY A 42 -0.63 30.70 5.92
CA GLY A 42 -1.89 30.54 6.66
C GLY A 42 -1.79 29.52 7.80
N GLU A 43 -2.61 29.70 8.83
CA GLU A 43 -2.64 28.83 10.00
C GLU A 43 -2.95 27.37 9.56
N VAL A 44 -2.02 26.46 9.89
CA VAL A 44 -2.14 25.04 9.55
C VAL A 44 -2.62 24.28 10.78
N PRO A 45 -3.75 23.54 10.68
CA PRO A 45 -4.37 22.96 11.87
C PRO A 45 -3.52 21.83 12.47
N VAL A 46 -3.16 21.99 13.75
CA VAL A 46 -2.61 20.91 14.58
C VAL A 46 -3.76 20.05 15.09
N VAL A 47 -3.73 18.75 14.78
CA VAL A 47 -4.75 17.77 15.19
C VAL A 47 -4.27 16.97 16.41
N MET A 48 -5.10 16.90 17.45
CA MET A 48 -4.85 16.07 18.63
C MET A 48 -5.42 14.65 18.45
N THR A 49 -4.62 13.71 17.94
CA THR A 49 -5.01 12.29 17.79
C THR A 49 -5.07 11.57 19.15
N SER A 50 -5.51 10.31 19.18
CA SER A 50 -5.49 9.48 20.39
C SER A 50 -4.07 9.15 20.86
N THR A 51 -3.07 9.33 19.98
CA THR A 51 -1.67 8.97 20.21
C THR A 51 -0.74 10.19 20.25
N GLY A 52 -1.19 11.39 19.90
CA GLY A 52 -0.37 12.60 19.97
C GLY A 52 -0.81 13.70 19.01
N LYS A 53 -0.12 14.85 19.05
CA LYS A 53 -0.41 15.99 18.18
C LYS A 53 0.34 15.88 16.86
N THR A 54 -0.34 16.16 15.76
CA THR A 54 0.26 16.21 14.41
C THR A 54 -0.06 17.54 13.73
N ALA A 55 0.95 18.21 13.19
CA ALA A 55 0.78 19.38 12.34
C ALA A 55 0.56 18.92 10.89
N GLY A 56 -0.36 19.58 10.18
CA GLY A 56 -0.56 19.31 8.75
C GLY A 56 0.29 20.22 7.86
N VAL A 57 -0.05 20.23 6.57
CA VAL A 57 0.33 21.24 5.59
C VAL A 57 -0.88 21.62 4.75
N ARG A 58 -0.93 22.87 4.28
CA ARG A 58 -1.97 23.35 3.36
C ARG A 58 -1.53 23.10 1.91
N GLU A 59 -2.40 22.50 1.12
CA GLU A 59 -2.15 22.14 -0.29
C GLU A 59 -3.37 22.45 -1.17
N ARG A 60 -3.19 22.47 -2.49
CA ARG A 60 -4.29 22.63 -3.46
C ARG A 60 -4.45 21.41 -4.34
N SER A 61 -5.69 20.98 -4.49
CA SER A 61 -6.06 19.95 -5.45
C SER A 61 -5.85 20.44 -6.89
N THR A 62 -5.87 19.51 -7.84
CA THR A 62 -5.75 19.82 -9.28
C THR A 62 -6.86 20.77 -9.79
N GLY A 63 -8.02 20.80 -9.13
CA GLY A 63 -9.10 21.75 -9.41
C GLY A 63 -9.06 23.03 -8.57
N GLY A 64 -7.96 23.30 -7.85
CA GLY A 64 -7.75 24.54 -7.09
C GLY A 64 -8.37 24.58 -5.69
N LYS A 65 -9.13 23.55 -5.30
CA LYS A 65 -9.71 23.43 -3.95
C LYS A 65 -8.61 23.19 -2.91
N VAL A 66 -8.63 23.96 -1.83
CA VAL A 66 -7.69 23.83 -0.71
C VAL A 66 -8.01 22.58 0.10
N PHE A 67 -6.96 21.89 0.54
CA PHE A 67 -7.04 20.78 1.50
C PHE A 67 -5.84 20.77 2.44
N PHE A 68 -5.92 19.95 3.49
CA PHE A 68 -4.86 19.75 4.47
C PHE A 68 -4.33 18.33 4.39
N SER A 69 -3.01 18.19 4.41
CA SER A 69 -2.32 16.91 4.44
C SER A 69 -1.61 16.71 5.76
N TYR A 70 -1.69 15.50 6.27
CA TYR A 70 -0.98 15.04 7.44
C TYR A 70 -0.20 13.79 7.05
N TYR A 71 1.08 13.99 6.72
CA TYR A 71 1.97 12.91 6.33
C TYR A 71 2.58 12.21 7.55
N SER A 72 2.97 10.95 7.38
CA SER A 72 3.80 10.20 8.34
C SER A 72 3.22 10.08 9.76
N ILE A 73 1.92 9.85 9.90
CA ILE A 73 1.29 9.57 11.20
C ILE A 73 1.56 8.12 11.59
N PRO A 74 2.28 7.82 12.69
CA PRO A 74 2.52 6.45 13.11
C PRO A 74 1.25 5.83 13.68
N PHE A 75 0.89 4.64 13.22
CA PHE A 75 -0.22 3.86 13.78
C PHE A 75 0.26 2.68 14.65
N ALA A 76 1.54 2.31 14.54
CA ALA A 76 2.16 1.20 15.25
C ALA A 76 3.55 1.59 15.78
N LYS A 77 4.10 0.75 16.67
CA LYS A 77 5.53 0.79 16.99
C LYS A 77 6.37 0.38 15.76
N PRO A 78 7.58 0.92 15.59
CA PRO A 78 8.50 0.46 14.56
C PRO A 78 8.74 -1.07 14.70
N PRO A 79 8.51 -1.87 13.65
CA PRO A 79 8.65 -3.33 13.70
C PRO A 79 10.11 -3.79 13.57
N THR A 80 11.02 -3.16 14.32
CA THR A 80 12.47 -3.39 14.27
C THR A 80 12.97 -4.29 15.39
N GLY A 81 14.17 -4.87 15.21
CA GLY A 81 14.82 -5.72 16.22
C GLY A 81 13.91 -6.87 16.68
N ALA A 82 13.64 -6.95 17.98
CA ALA A 82 12.79 -7.99 18.56
C ALA A 82 11.32 -7.97 18.08
N LEU A 83 10.84 -6.83 17.55
CA LEU A 83 9.50 -6.72 16.95
C LEU A 83 9.45 -7.17 15.49
N ARG A 84 10.60 -7.39 14.84
CA ARG A 84 10.65 -7.96 13.50
C ARG A 84 10.03 -9.36 13.54
N PHE A 85 9.21 -9.67 12.53
CA PHE A 85 8.43 -10.90 12.40
C PHE A 85 7.34 -11.12 13.47
N LYS A 86 7.03 -10.11 14.30
CA LYS A 86 5.94 -10.16 15.27
C LYS A 86 4.73 -9.35 14.82
N ASP A 87 3.59 -9.64 15.43
CA ASP A 87 2.35 -8.88 15.23
C ASP A 87 2.58 -7.39 15.56
N PRO A 88 1.97 -6.47 14.81
CA PRO A 88 2.19 -5.06 15.04
C PRO A 88 1.57 -4.61 16.37
N GLU A 89 2.33 -3.82 17.11
CA GLU A 89 1.87 -3.25 18.37
C GLU A 89 1.42 -1.81 18.19
N MET A 90 0.32 -1.44 18.85
CA MET A 90 -0.13 -0.05 18.84
C MET A 90 0.91 0.87 19.46
N ILE A 91 1.16 2.01 18.83
CA ILE A 91 2.01 3.04 19.42
C ILE A 91 1.35 3.60 20.70
N GLN A 92 2.13 3.73 21.78
CA GLN A 92 1.65 4.28 23.06
C GLN A 92 1.39 5.79 23.00
N GLY A 93 1.96 6.44 21.99
CA GLY A 93 1.84 7.86 21.70
C GLY A 93 3.18 8.57 21.67
N TRP A 94 3.19 9.84 21.29
CA TRP A 94 4.38 10.69 21.23
C TRP A 94 4.17 12.01 21.95
N GLY A 95 5.25 12.57 22.49
CA GLY A 95 5.28 13.92 23.07
C GLY A 95 5.45 15.00 22.00
N GLY A 96 5.06 16.23 22.33
CA GLY A 96 5.19 17.37 21.43
C GLY A 96 4.24 17.33 20.24
N VAL A 97 4.57 18.12 19.20
CA VAL A 97 3.86 18.14 17.92
C VAL A 97 4.75 17.46 16.90
N ARG A 98 4.24 16.40 16.25
CA ARG A 98 4.93 15.76 15.14
C ARG A 98 4.63 16.54 13.87
N GLU A 99 5.71 16.92 13.20
CA GLU A 99 5.64 17.58 11.89
C GLU A 99 5.08 16.59 10.87
N GLY A 100 3.98 16.96 10.20
CA GLY A 100 3.30 16.11 9.22
C GLY A 100 3.48 16.60 7.79
N SER A 101 4.61 17.26 7.48
CA SER A 101 4.95 17.77 6.15
C SER A 101 5.88 16.86 5.34
N SER A 102 6.51 15.87 5.98
CA SER A 102 7.44 14.92 5.36
C SER A 102 6.76 13.61 5.00
N LEU A 103 7.05 13.09 3.79
CA LEU A 103 6.58 11.78 3.34
C LEU A 103 7.17 10.66 4.21
N PRO A 104 6.41 9.57 4.45
CA PRO A 104 6.91 8.47 5.25
C PRO A 104 7.96 7.69 4.47
N PRO A 105 8.92 7.05 5.17
CA PRO A 105 9.80 6.08 4.52
C PRO A 105 8.97 4.94 3.92
N LYS A 106 9.44 4.43 2.78
CA LYS A 106 8.93 3.19 2.20
C LYS A 106 9.30 2.02 3.10
N CYS A 107 8.49 0.96 3.14
CA CYS A 107 8.94 -0.30 3.75
C CYS A 107 10.07 -0.91 2.90
N PRO A 108 11.00 -1.70 3.49
CA PRO A 108 12.14 -2.25 2.78
C PRO A 108 11.68 -3.10 1.59
N GLN A 109 12.13 -2.74 0.39
CA GLN A 109 11.65 -3.34 -0.84
C GLN A 109 12.64 -3.17 -2.00
N VAL A 110 12.47 -3.99 -3.03
CA VAL A 110 13.03 -3.70 -4.35
C VAL A 110 12.14 -2.65 -5.02
N GLY A 111 12.73 -1.54 -5.48
CA GLY A 111 11.97 -0.50 -6.17
C GLY A 111 11.20 -1.05 -7.39
N ILE A 112 9.93 -0.68 -7.54
CA ILE A 112 9.05 -1.21 -8.60
C ILE A 112 9.59 -0.95 -10.01
N ALA A 113 10.30 0.17 -10.22
CA ALA A 113 10.95 0.47 -11.49
C ALA A 113 12.07 -0.54 -11.81
N SER A 114 12.85 -0.98 -10.82
CA SER A 114 13.85 -2.04 -11.00
C SER A 114 13.19 -3.37 -11.36
N LEU A 115 12.04 -3.69 -10.75
CA LEU A 115 11.26 -4.88 -11.08
C LEU A 115 10.74 -4.84 -12.53
N LEU A 116 10.13 -3.73 -12.94
CA LEU A 116 9.49 -3.61 -14.25
C LEU A 116 10.47 -3.45 -15.42
N THR A 117 11.61 -2.79 -15.20
CA THR A 117 12.58 -2.49 -16.28
C THR A 117 13.63 -3.57 -16.49
N GLY A 118 13.80 -4.51 -15.55
CA GLY A 118 14.79 -5.58 -15.62
C GLY A 118 16.24 -5.09 -15.75
N LYS A 119 16.51 -3.79 -15.50
CA LYS A 119 17.86 -3.23 -15.57
C LYS A 119 18.71 -3.79 -14.42
N SER A 120 19.95 -4.15 -14.74
CA SER A 120 20.95 -4.66 -13.79
C SER A 120 21.29 -3.58 -12.77
N GLY A 121 20.70 -3.70 -11.58
CA GLY A 121 20.85 -2.74 -10.48
C GLY A 121 19.58 -2.77 -9.62
N ILE A 122 19.51 -3.71 -8.69
CA ILE A 122 18.43 -3.77 -7.70
C ILE A 122 18.64 -2.60 -6.75
N ALA A 123 17.95 -1.48 -7.01
CA ALA A 123 17.90 -0.37 -6.06
C ALA A 123 17.00 -0.81 -4.90
N MET A 124 17.64 -1.20 -3.80
CA MET A 124 16.96 -1.41 -2.53
C MET A 124 16.61 -0.06 -1.93
N GLU A 125 15.39 0.08 -1.44
CA GLU A 125 14.93 1.30 -0.79
C GLU A 125 14.05 0.98 0.41
N GLY A 126 13.93 1.95 1.31
CA GLY A 126 13.04 1.90 2.47
C GLY A 126 13.75 1.75 3.80
N ASP A 127 12.93 1.74 4.84
CA ASP A 127 13.30 1.63 6.26
C ASP A 127 12.29 0.71 6.95
N GLU A 128 12.72 -0.09 7.93
CA GLU A 128 11.80 -0.95 8.69
C GLU A 128 10.82 -0.16 9.54
N ASP A 129 11.21 1.04 10.02
CA ASP A 129 10.26 1.98 10.58
C ASP A 129 9.41 2.58 9.45
N CYS A 130 8.43 1.81 8.95
CA CYS A 130 7.57 2.21 7.85
C CYS A 130 6.07 2.18 8.16
N LEU A 131 5.67 1.89 9.41
CA LEU A 131 4.25 1.72 9.79
C LEU A 131 3.54 3.05 10.03
N TYR A 132 3.37 3.76 8.92
CA TYR A 132 2.80 5.10 8.82
C TYR A 132 1.55 5.13 7.95
N LEU A 133 0.66 6.07 8.23
CA LEU A 133 -0.43 6.44 7.34
C LEU A 133 -0.41 7.95 7.07
N ASN A 134 -0.98 8.35 5.94
CA ASN A 134 -1.21 9.76 5.62
C ASN A 134 -2.71 10.04 5.59
N ILE A 135 -3.10 11.23 6.03
CA ILE A 135 -4.49 11.68 6.01
C ILE A 135 -4.59 12.98 5.24
N PHE A 136 -5.56 13.05 4.33
CA PHE A 136 -5.83 14.22 3.51
C PHE A 136 -7.29 14.60 3.67
N THR A 137 -7.56 15.86 4.00
CA THR A 137 -8.92 16.31 4.31
C THR A 137 -9.17 17.73 3.78
N PRO A 138 -10.31 18.00 3.11
CA PRO A 138 -10.67 19.34 2.68
C PRO A 138 -11.26 20.20 3.81
N LYS A 139 -11.42 19.64 5.02
CA LYS A 139 -12.03 20.32 6.17
C LYS A 139 -11.02 20.68 7.23
N ALA A 140 -11.24 21.82 7.88
CA ALA A 140 -10.59 22.12 9.14
C ALA A 140 -11.18 21.23 10.26
N VAL A 141 -10.42 21.09 11.35
CA VAL A 141 -10.77 20.29 12.53
C VAL A 141 -12.10 20.78 13.13
N ASP A 142 -12.94 19.85 13.58
CA ASP A 142 -14.24 20.10 14.25
C ASP A 142 -15.38 20.69 13.38
N GLU A 143 -15.25 20.71 12.04
CA GLU A 143 -16.32 21.17 11.15
C GLU A 143 -17.34 20.07 10.79
N ALA A 144 -18.58 20.20 11.30
CA ALA A 144 -19.71 19.39 10.84
C ALA A 144 -20.22 19.82 9.43
N PRO A 145 -20.84 18.92 8.63
CA PRO A 145 -21.00 17.48 8.86
C PRO A 145 -19.71 16.70 8.59
N LEU A 146 -19.50 15.56 9.27
CA LEU A 146 -18.38 14.67 8.97
C LEU A 146 -18.45 14.14 7.52
N LEU A 147 -17.29 13.89 6.91
CA LEU A 147 -17.17 13.43 5.52
C LEU A 147 -16.97 11.91 5.42
N PRO A 148 -17.39 11.27 4.31
CA PRO A 148 -16.98 9.89 4.04
C PRO A 148 -15.46 9.75 4.04
N VAL A 149 -14.96 8.62 4.56
CA VAL A 149 -13.53 8.30 4.62
C VAL A 149 -13.22 7.23 3.58
N MET A 150 -12.21 7.48 2.75
CA MET A 150 -11.69 6.52 1.77
C MET A 150 -10.30 6.07 2.21
N VAL A 151 -10.11 4.77 2.40
CA VAL A 151 -8.83 4.17 2.82
C VAL A 151 -8.24 3.36 1.68
N PHE A 152 -7.08 3.80 1.20
CA PHE A 152 -6.36 3.17 0.11
C PHE A 152 -5.29 2.21 0.63
N LEU A 153 -5.36 0.96 0.18
CA LEU A 153 -4.30 -0.04 0.34
C LEU A 153 -3.59 -0.21 -1.01
N HIS A 154 -2.28 0.07 -1.04
CA HIS A 154 -1.51 0.05 -2.28
C HIS A 154 -1.29 -1.36 -2.85
N GLY A 155 -0.93 -1.45 -4.12
CA GLY A 155 -0.58 -2.70 -4.80
C GLY A 155 0.89 -3.08 -4.62
N GLY A 156 1.42 -3.87 -5.58
CA GLY A 156 2.85 -4.23 -5.64
C GLY A 156 3.20 -5.67 -5.24
N GLY A 157 2.23 -6.60 -5.37
CA GLY A 157 2.48 -8.03 -5.20
C GLY A 157 2.90 -8.45 -3.79
N TYR A 158 2.57 -7.64 -2.78
CA TYR A 158 3.00 -7.77 -1.38
C TYR A 158 4.51 -7.59 -1.13
N VAL A 159 5.32 -7.33 -2.16
CA VAL A 159 6.79 -7.21 -2.07
C VAL A 159 7.30 -5.80 -2.35
N SER A 160 6.45 -4.93 -2.88
CA SER A 160 6.77 -3.55 -3.28
C SER A 160 5.52 -2.66 -3.18
N GLY A 161 5.71 -1.36 -3.35
CA GLY A 161 4.69 -0.31 -3.29
C GLY A 161 4.85 0.64 -2.11
N SER A 162 4.29 1.85 -2.25
CA SER A 162 4.23 2.82 -1.18
C SER A 162 3.11 3.85 -1.34
N THR A 163 2.59 4.35 -0.23
CA THR A 163 1.71 5.53 -0.19
C THR A 163 2.27 6.77 -0.90
N THR A 164 3.59 6.91 -1.02
CA THR A 164 4.23 8.06 -1.71
C THR A 164 3.98 8.07 -3.22
N GLU A 165 3.55 6.93 -3.79
CA GLU A 165 3.27 6.76 -5.21
C GLU A 165 1.85 7.25 -5.58
N TYR A 166 1.03 7.57 -4.58
CA TYR A 166 -0.40 7.87 -4.75
C TYR A 166 -0.74 9.28 -4.23
N PRO A 167 -0.44 10.32 -5.02
CA PRO A 167 -0.71 11.71 -4.64
C PRO A 167 -2.22 11.97 -4.48
N PRO A 168 -2.64 12.76 -3.48
CA PRO A 168 -4.06 12.96 -3.14
C PRO A 168 -4.81 13.95 -4.06
N HIS A 169 -4.05 14.76 -4.82
CA HIS A 169 -4.49 16.00 -5.47
C HIS A 169 -5.69 15.88 -6.40
N VAL A 170 -5.95 14.71 -6.96
CA VAL A 170 -7.10 14.48 -7.86
C VAL A 170 -8.35 14.10 -7.08
N ILE A 171 -8.22 13.21 -6.09
CA ILE A 171 -9.36 12.74 -5.28
C ILE A 171 -9.90 13.88 -4.43
N LEU A 172 -9.03 14.76 -3.95
CA LEU A 172 -9.42 15.90 -3.11
C LEU A 172 -10.07 17.08 -3.85
N ASN A 173 -10.36 16.91 -5.14
CA ASN A 173 -11.43 17.69 -5.79
C ASN A 173 -12.83 17.35 -5.24
N ARG A 174 -12.97 16.27 -4.46
CA ARG A 174 -14.22 15.81 -3.84
C ARG A 174 -14.20 16.05 -2.32
N ASP A 175 -15.38 16.07 -1.71
CA ASP A 175 -15.56 16.18 -0.25
C ASP A 175 -15.43 14.81 0.43
N VAL A 176 -14.20 14.33 0.54
CA VAL A 176 -13.86 13.07 1.21
C VAL A 176 -12.60 13.24 2.06
N VAL A 177 -12.49 12.46 3.13
CA VAL A 177 -11.20 12.25 3.81
C VAL A 177 -10.51 11.08 3.14
N LEU A 178 -9.33 11.29 2.57
CA LEU A 178 -8.52 10.23 1.98
C LEU A 178 -7.46 9.79 2.99
N VAL A 179 -7.27 8.49 3.13
CA VAL A 179 -6.25 7.88 3.98
C VAL A 179 -5.45 6.91 3.14
N THR A 180 -4.12 7.01 3.16
CA THR A 180 -3.22 6.04 2.52
C THR A 180 -2.40 5.34 3.59
N VAL A 181 -2.28 4.02 3.52
CA VAL A 181 -1.68 3.20 4.59
C VAL A 181 -0.47 2.43 4.07
N GLN A 182 0.67 2.54 4.76
CA GLN A 182 1.82 1.65 4.59
C GLN A 182 1.62 0.36 5.40
N TYR A 183 2.15 -0.75 4.90
CA TYR A 183 2.19 -2.03 5.61
C TYR A 183 3.44 -2.81 5.22
N ARG A 184 3.92 -3.71 6.09
CA ARG A 184 5.15 -4.50 5.82
C ARG A 184 5.00 -5.35 4.56
N LEU A 185 6.12 -5.52 3.86
CA LEU A 185 6.22 -6.17 2.56
C LEU A 185 7.23 -7.33 2.57
N GLY A 186 7.13 -8.21 1.57
CA GLY A 186 8.07 -9.30 1.30
C GLY A 186 8.33 -10.18 2.52
N VAL A 187 9.60 -10.52 2.73
CA VAL A 187 10.03 -11.36 3.87
C VAL A 187 9.57 -10.76 5.20
N LEU A 188 9.69 -9.44 5.37
CA LEU A 188 9.36 -8.76 6.62
C LEU A 188 7.86 -8.72 6.91
N GLY A 189 7.01 -8.79 5.89
CA GLY A 189 5.55 -8.73 6.02
C GLY A 189 4.82 -10.07 5.95
N PHE A 190 5.40 -11.07 5.28
CA PHE A 190 4.66 -12.27 4.88
C PHE A 190 5.42 -13.59 5.06
N MET A 191 6.66 -13.58 5.54
CA MET A 191 7.33 -14.82 5.96
C MET A 191 6.55 -15.48 7.09
N SER A 192 6.49 -16.81 7.08
CA SER A 192 5.92 -17.58 8.18
C SER A 192 6.63 -18.91 8.37
N THR A 193 6.85 -19.29 9.62
CA THR A 193 7.30 -20.62 10.04
C THR A 193 6.15 -21.59 10.24
N GLU A 194 4.90 -21.15 9.97
CA GLU A 194 3.66 -21.92 10.15
C GLU A 194 3.39 -22.39 11.58
N ASP A 195 4.01 -21.75 12.57
CA ASP A 195 3.81 -21.91 14.00
C ASP A 195 3.66 -20.55 14.69
N ASP A 196 3.65 -20.54 16.03
CA ASP A 196 3.45 -19.33 16.81
C ASP A 196 4.68 -18.39 16.83
N VAL A 197 5.84 -18.82 16.33
CA VAL A 197 7.07 -18.01 16.36
C VAL A 197 7.01 -16.90 15.32
N ALA A 198 6.63 -17.25 14.08
CA ALA A 198 6.34 -16.33 12.99
C ALA A 198 5.07 -16.80 12.24
N PRO A 199 3.88 -16.47 12.73
CA PRO A 199 2.61 -16.98 12.18
C PRO A 199 2.24 -16.40 10.81
N GLY A 200 2.96 -15.38 10.33
CA GLY A 200 2.70 -14.71 9.06
C GLY A 200 1.55 -13.71 9.10
N ASN A 201 1.10 -13.31 7.90
CA ASN A 201 0.07 -12.30 7.68
C ASN A 201 0.37 -10.91 8.29
N LEU A 202 1.64 -10.61 8.58
CA LEU A 202 2.02 -9.40 9.33
C LEU A 202 1.61 -8.12 8.59
N GLY A 203 1.81 -8.06 7.27
CA GLY A 203 1.34 -6.94 6.45
C GLY A 203 -0.18 -6.74 6.52
N LEU A 204 -0.98 -7.82 6.59
CA LEU A 204 -2.45 -7.70 6.76
C LEU A 204 -2.82 -7.25 8.18
N LYS A 205 -2.08 -7.72 9.19
CA LYS A 205 -2.26 -7.30 10.58
C LYS A 205 -1.90 -5.82 10.75
N ASP A 206 -0.89 -5.32 10.03
CA ASP A 206 -0.53 -3.89 9.99
C ASP A 206 -1.70 -3.06 9.47
N GLN A 207 -2.29 -3.48 8.35
CA GLN A 207 -3.49 -2.84 7.78
C GLN A 207 -4.65 -2.85 8.79
N THR A 208 -4.91 -3.98 9.46
CA THR A 208 -5.95 -4.08 10.50
C THR A 208 -5.70 -3.12 11.67
N LEU A 209 -4.45 -2.98 12.11
CA LEU A 209 -4.09 -2.05 13.18
C LEU A 209 -4.27 -0.59 12.73
N ALA A 210 -3.87 -0.25 11.50
CA ALA A 210 -4.09 1.07 10.91
C ALA A 210 -5.57 1.44 10.83
N LEU A 211 -6.43 0.50 10.40
CA LEU A 211 -7.89 0.69 10.37
C LEU A 211 -8.45 0.89 11.79
N SER A 212 -7.94 0.14 12.77
CA SER A 212 -8.33 0.29 14.17
C SER A 212 -7.90 1.65 14.74
N TRP A 213 -6.72 2.14 14.35
CA TRP A 213 -6.25 3.48 14.68
C TRP A 213 -7.15 4.55 14.05
N LEU A 214 -7.49 4.38 12.77
CA LEU A 214 -8.34 5.32 12.04
C LEU A 214 -9.74 5.42 12.63
N GLN A 215 -10.34 4.30 13.05
CA GLN A 215 -11.67 4.29 13.69
C GLN A 215 -11.75 5.22 14.92
N ARG A 216 -10.66 5.35 15.68
CA ARG A 216 -10.60 6.24 16.85
C ARG A 216 -10.27 7.69 16.51
N ASN A 217 -9.75 7.95 15.31
CA ASN A 217 -9.14 9.22 14.95
C ASN A 217 -9.81 9.95 13.79
N ALA A 218 -10.56 9.26 12.93
CA ALA A 218 -11.22 9.85 11.76
C ALA A 218 -12.06 11.11 12.09
N PRO A 219 -12.87 11.16 13.17
CA PRO A 219 -13.60 12.38 13.53
C PRO A 219 -12.73 13.62 13.71
N LYS A 220 -11.50 13.43 14.18
CA LYS A 220 -10.54 14.50 14.48
C LYS A 220 -9.96 15.14 13.21
N PHE A 221 -10.14 14.47 12.07
CA PHE A 221 -9.77 14.97 10.74
C PHE A 221 -11.02 15.33 9.91
N GLY A 222 -12.19 15.44 10.55
CA GLY A 222 -13.48 15.71 9.89
C GLY A 222 -14.07 14.50 9.16
N GLY A 223 -13.56 13.30 9.39
CA GLY A 223 -14.02 12.05 8.79
C GLY A 223 -15.06 11.31 9.64
N ASP A 224 -16.00 10.65 8.99
CA ASP A 224 -17.05 9.87 9.63
C ASP A 224 -16.62 8.40 9.81
N PRO A 225 -16.40 7.94 11.06
CA PRO A 225 -15.94 6.57 11.32
C PRO A 225 -16.98 5.51 10.95
N LEU A 226 -18.25 5.91 10.72
CA LEU A 226 -19.33 5.03 10.28
C LEU A 226 -19.48 4.97 8.76
N ARG A 227 -18.75 5.81 8.01
CA ARG A 227 -18.75 5.81 6.53
C ARG A 227 -17.32 5.68 6.00
N VAL A 228 -16.70 4.53 6.31
CA VAL A 228 -15.34 4.19 5.89
C VAL A 228 -15.37 3.18 4.75
N THR A 229 -14.85 3.59 3.60
CA THR A 229 -14.72 2.78 2.39
C THR A 229 -13.26 2.35 2.20
N LEU A 230 -13.00 1.04 2.13
CA LEU A 230 -11.69 0.52 1.71
C LEU A 230 -11.67 0.30 0.20
N PHE A 231 -10.54 0.63 -0.42
CA PHE A 231 -10.28 0.37 -1.82
C PHE A 231 -8.78 0.13 -2.07
N GLY A 232 -8.47 -0.59 -3.14
CA GLY A 232 -7.10 -0.96 -3.47
C GLY A 232 -7.00 -1.59 -4.85
N GLU A 233 -5.79 -1.61 -5.38
CA GLU A 233 -5.44 -2.13 -6.70
C GLU A 233 -4.48 -3.33 -6.55
N SER A 234 -4.57 -4.33 -7.44
CA SER A 234 -3.73 -5.54 -7.38
C SER A 234 -3.73 -6.20 -5.98
N ALA A 235 -2.55 -6.39 -5.37
CA ALA A 235 -2.37 -6.89 -4.00
C ALA A 235 -3.09 -6.05 -2.93
N GLY A 236 -3.28 -4.75 -3.16
CA GLY A 236 -4.11 -3.89 -2.33
C GLY A 236 -5.59 -4.24 -2.46
N GLY A 237 -6.06 -4.55 -3.67
CA GLY A 237 -7.42 -5.07 -3.90
C GLY A 237 -7.64 -6.43 -3.23
N ALA A 238 -6.66 -7.33 -3.31
CA ALA A 238 -6.67 -8.59 -2.57
C ALA A 238 -6.70 -8.36 -1.06
N SER A 239 -5.88 -7.43 -0.55
CA SER A 239 -5.87 -7.01 0.85
C SER A 239 -7.23 -6.51 1.31
N VAL A 240 -7.91 -5.63 0.55
CA VAL A 240 -9.27 -5.18 0.87
C VAL A 240 -10.23 -6.36 0.98
N HIS A 241 -10.17 -7.31 0.05
CA HIS A 241 -11.01 -8.50 0.11
C HIS A 241 -10.71 -9.36 1.35
N LEU A 242 -9.43 -9.54 1.72
CA LEU A 242 -9.02 -10.27 2.91
C LEU A 242 -9.46 -9.57 4.22
N GLN A 243 -9.45 -8.23 4.27
CA GLN A 243 -9.98 -7.46 5.42
C GLN A 243 -11.51 -7.64 5.61
N VAL A 244 -12.24 -7.98 4.54
CA VAL A 244 -13.68 -8.31 4.61
C VAL A 244 -13.90 -9.74 5.13
N LEU A 245 -12.98 -10.66 4.81
CA LEU A 245 -13.06 -12.08 5.16
C LEU A 245 -12.55 -12.38 6.56
N THR A 246 -11.55 -11.65 7.05
CA THR A 246 -11.05 -11.85 8.41
C THR A 246 -12.07 -11.39 9.47
N PRO A 247 -12.30 -12.18 10.54
CA PRO A 247 -13.08 -11.72 11.68
C PRO A 247 -12.34 -10.66 12.52
N ARG A 248 -11.03 -10.46 12.30
CA ARG A 248 -10.15 -9.62 13.13
C ARG A 248 -10.14 -8.15 12.74
N SER A 249 -10.68 -7.78 11.58
CA SER A 249 -10.78 -6.37 11.19
C SER A 249 -11.87 -5.69 12.05
N ILE A 250 -11.48 -4.97 13.12
CA ILE A 250 -12.38 -4.38 14.14
C ILE A 250 -13.10 -3.12 13.60
N GLY A 251 -14.34 -2.83 14.07
CA GLY A 251 -14.83 -1.43 14.15
C GLY A 251 -16.19 -1.05 13.56
N GLY A 252 -17.21 -1.91 13.58
CA GLY A 252 -18.54 -1.59 13.05
C GLY A 252 -18.69 -1.97 11.58
N PRO A 253 -19.78 -1.56 10.88
CA PRO A 253 -19.89 -1.75 9.45
C PRO A 253 -18.86 -0.81 8.83
N VAL A 254 -17.62 -1.27 8.77
CA VAL A 254 -16.74 -1.01 7.65
C VAL A 254 -17.49 -1.60 6.45
N GLN A 255 -18.52 -0.87 6.03
CA GLN A 255 -19.10 -0.91 4.72
C GLN A 255 -17.90 -0.61 3.85
N ALA A 256 -17.18 -1.65 3.42
CA ALA A 256 -16.65 -1.61 2.08
C ALA A 256 -17.88 -1.29 1.22
N ARG A 257 -18.13 0.00 1.04
CA ARG A 257 -19.09 0.60 0.15
C ARG A 257 -18.19 1.11 -0.94
N HIS A 258 -17.84 0.17 -1.84
CA HIS A 258 -17.28 0.36 -3.18
C HIS A 258 -15.77 0.69 -3.26
N PRO A 259 -14.93 0.19 -4.21
CA PRO A 259 -14.69 -1.13 -4.79
C PRO A 259 -13.63 -1.97 -4.04
N ALA A 260 -13.85 -3.27 -3.92
CA ALA A 260 -12.76 -4.23 -3.77
C ALA A 260 -12.69 -5.05 -5.06
N VAL A 261 -11.54 -5.02 -5.73
CA VAL A 261 -11.34 -5.96 -6.83
C VAL A 261 -11.29 -7.36 -6.23
N ARG A 262 -12.10 -8.29 -6.77
CA ARG A 262 -12.06 -9.71 -6.39
C ARG A 262 -10.72 -10.30 -6.82
N HIS A 263 -9.71 -10.13 -5.97
CA HIS A 263 -8.40 -10.75 -6.17
C HIS A 263 -8.07 -11.82 -5.15
N ALA A 264 -8.73 -11.93 -3.98
CA ALA A 264 -8.34 -12.98 -3.01
C ALA A 264 -8.52 -14.43 -3.54
N LEU A 265 -9.33 -14.64 -4.58
CA LEU A 265 -9.45 -15.93 -5.30
C LEU A 265 -8.45 -16.06 -6.46
N SER A 266 -7.70 -15.01 -6.79
CA SER A 266 -6.64 -15.09 -7.77
C SER A 266 -5.54 -16.01 -7.25
N PRO A 267 -4.95 -16.88 -8.10
CA PRO A 267 -3.96 -17.86 -7.67
C PRO A 267 -2.74 -17.28 -6.96
N TRP A 268 -2.43 -16.00 -7.19
CA TRP A 268 -1.29 -15.29 -6.62
C TRP A 268 -1.60 -14.52 -5.33
N ALA A 269 -2.87 -14.41 -4.95
CA ALA A 269 -3.28 -13.55 -3.83
C ALA A 269 -3.01 -14.17 -2.46
N MET A 270 -2.81 -15.49 -2.43
CA MET A 270 -2.38 -16.27 -1.27
C MET A 270 -1.01 -16.87 -1.57
N GLY A 271 -0.09 -16.80 -0.60
CA GLY A 271 1.18 -17.51 -0.67
C GLY A 271 0.99 -19.01 -0.41
N ALA A 272 2.04 -19.78 -0.64
CA ALA A 272 2.09 -21.20 -0.34
C ALA A 272 3.49 -21.59 0.15
N LYS A 273 3.57 -22.75 0.82
CA LYS A 273 4.84 -23.33 1.31
C LYS A 273 5.63 -22.38 2.22
N HIS A 274 4.95 -21.69 3.14
CA HIS A 274 5.57 -20.60 3.88
C HIS A 274 6.75 -21.08 4.73
N ALA A 275 6.64 -22.23 5.40
CA ALA A 275 7.74 -22.80 6.18
C ALA A 275 8.97 -23.15 5.31
N GLU A 276 8.76 -23.81 4.17
CA GLU A 276 9.85 -24.12 3.21
C GLU A 276 10.53 -22.83 2.71
N VAL A 277 9.74 -21.79 2.42
CA VAL A 277 10.25 -20.48 2.00
C VAL A 277 11.03 -19.79 3.12
N ALA A 278 10.56 -19.88 4.37
CA ALA A 278 11.26 -19.33 5.52
C ALA A 278 12.62 -20.03 5.75
N GLU A 279 12.67 -21.36 5.65
CA GLU A 279 13.91 -22.13 5.71
C GLU A 279 14.86 -21.78 4.57
N TYR A 280 14.34 -21.65 3.34
CA TYR A 280 15.14 -21.26 2.18
C TYR A 280 15.76 -19.87 2.36
N ILE A 281 14.98 -18.89 2.84
CA ILE A 281 15.49 -17.56 3.19
C ILE A 281 16.54 -17.65 4.30
N GLY A 282 16.28 -18.46 5.34
CA GLY A 282 17.24 -18.76 6.40
C GLY A 282 18.60 -19.19 5.86
N ASN A 283 18.59 -20.17 4.95
CA ASN A 283 19.80 -20.72 4.34
C ASN A 283 20.61 -19.67 3.54
N ILE A 284 19.97 -18.67 2.92
CA ILE A 284 20.67 -17.57 2.23
C ILE A 284 21.55 -16.78 3.22
N PHE A 285 21.12 -16.67 4.47
CA PHE A 285 21.80 -15.91 5.52
C PHE A 285 22.54 -16.78 6.55
N ASN A 286 22.69 -18.09 6.29
CA ASN A 286 23.23 -19.06 7.24
C ASN A 286 22.47 -19.13 8.58
N CYS A 287 21.17 -18.86 8.55
CA CYS A 287 20.25 -19.06 9.66
C CYS A 287 19.54 -20.40 9.45
N THR A 288 19.92 -21.45 10.20
CA THR A 288 19.32 -22.77 10.03
C THR A 288 18.11 -22.97 10.96
N ALA A 289 17.20 -23.85 10.53
CA ALA A 289 16.03 -24.26 11.32
C ALA A 289 16.27 -25.55 12.10
N ASP A 290 17.51 -26.05 12.15
CA ASP A 290 17.86 -27.37 12.74
C ASP A 290 17.50 -27.46 14.23
N GLU A 291 17.60 -26.35 14.94
CA GLU A 291 17.26 -26.22 16.37
C GLU A 291 15.83 -25.70 16.60
N GLY A 292 15.05 -25.51 15.54
CA GLY A 292 13.67 -25.02 15.57
C GLY A 292 13.49 -23.62 14.98
N SER A 293 12.22 -23.22 14.84
CA SER A 293 11.80 -21.94 14.26
C SER A 293 12.25 -20.73 15.08
N ASP A 294 12.35 -20.86 16.41
CA ASP A 294 12.87 -19.80 17.29
C ASP A 294 14.31 -19.41 16.93
N THR A 295 15.18 -20.38 16.69
CA THR A 295 16.59 -20.14 16.31
C THR A 295 16.68 -19.51 14.91
N LEU A 296 15.90 -20.01 13.95
CA LEU A 296 15.80 -19.43 12.61
C LEU A 296 15.37 -17.96 12.67
N VAL A 297 14.27 -17.67 13.38
CA VAL A 297 13.70 -16.32 13.46
C VAL A 297 14.64 -15.38 14.22
N SER A 298 15.22 -15.80 15.34
CA SER A 298 16.16 -14.99 16.11
C SER A 298 17.41 -14.64 15.29
N CYS A 299 17.92 -15.58 14.50
CA CYS A 299 19.03 -15.32 13.59
C CYS A 299 18.64 -14.32 12.48
N LEU A 300 17.46 -14.48 11.87
CA LEU A 300 16.96 -13.55 10.83
C LEU A 300 16.65 -12.15 11.39
N GLN A 301 16.39 -12.00 12.70
CA GLN A 301 16.23 -10.68 13.33
C GLN A 301 17.52 -9.86 13.35
N GLU A 302 18.69 -10.50 13.25
CA GLU A 302 20.00 -9.82 13.22
C GLU A 302 20.45 -9.45 11.79
N VAL A 303 19.75 -9.95 10.75
CA VAL A 303 20.09 -9.66 9.35
C VAL A 303 19.68 -8.23 8.99
N ASP A 304 20.44 -7.56 8.12
CA ASP A 304 20.04 -6.26 7.58
C ASP A 304 18.71 -6.35 6.81
N ALA A 305 17.81 -5.39 7.06
CA ALA A 305 16.46 -5.42 6.53
C ALA A 305 16.39 -5.28 5.00
N LEU A 306 17.29 -4.48 4.41
CA LEU A 306 17.36 -4.35 2.95
C LEU A 306 17.88 -5.65 2.33
N LYS A 307 18.80 -6.36 2.98
CA LYS A 307 19.20 -7.71 2.53
C LYS A 307 18.03 -8.70 2.59
N LEU A 308 17.24 -8.70 3.67
CA LEU A 308 16.03 -9.54 3.77
C LEU A 308 15.00 -9.18 2.69
N ALA A 309 14.77 -7.89 2.44
CA ALA A 309 13.88 -7.46 1.38
C ALA A 309 14.37 -7.93 -0.01
N ALA A 310 15.68 -7.84 -0.27
CA ALA A 310 16.29 -8.34 -1.50
C ALA A 310 16.13 -9.86 -1.67
N ALA A 311 16.09 -10.64 -0.58
CA ALA A 311 15.84 -12.07 -0.64
C ALA A 311 14.44 -12.40 -1.22
N SER A 312 13.49 -11.46 -1.20
CA SER A 312 12.20 -11.67 -1.87
C SER A 312 12.37 -11.87 -3.38
N SER A 313 13.35 -11.24 -4.03
CA SER A 313 13.49 -11.31 -5.49
C SER A 313 14.02 -12.66 -5.99
N VAL A 314 14.70 -13.44 -5.14
CA VAL A 314 15.22 -14.76 -5.54
C VAL A 314 14.12 -15.83 -5.60
N LEU A 315 12.93 -15.52 -5.09
CA LEU A 315 11.77 -16.40 -5.09
C LEU A 315 10.93 -16.28 -6.36
N HIS A 316 11.20 -15.26 -7.19
CA HIS A 316 10.44 -15.01 -8.41
C HIS A 316 11.15 -15.63 -9.63
N GLU A 317 10.39 -16.33 -10.47
CA GLU A 317 10.86 -16.86 -11.75
C GLU A 317 10.57 -15.89 -12.91
N TRP A 318 9.43 -15.19 -12.85
CA TRP A 318 9.00 -14.26 -13.89
C TRP A 318 8.42 -12.99 -13.30
N LEU A 319 9.23 -11.92 -13.31
CA LEU A 319 8.92 -10.61 -12.74
C LEU A 319 8.62 -10.70 -11.24
N LEU A 320 7.36 -10.96 -10.88
CA LEU A 320 6.88 -11.11 -9.50
C LEU A 320 6.30 -12.50 -9.22
N PHE A 321 6.24 -13.39 -10.22
CA PHE A 321 5.60 -14.69 -10.09
C PHE A 321 6.63 -15.83 -9.99
N PRO A 322 6.32 -16.89 -9.22
CA PRO A 322 5.18 -17.01 -8.30
C PRO A 322 5.30 -16.05 -7.09
N ILE A 323 4.17 -15.54 -6.60
CA ILE A 323 4.14 -14.75 -5.35
C ILE A 323 4.06 -15.73 -4.18
N LEU A 324 5.23 -16.10 -3.63
CA LEU A 324 5.31 -17.02 -2.49
C LEU A 324 5.17 -16.30 -1.14
N LEU A 325 5.71 -15.09 -1.05
CA LEU A 325 5.61 -14.21 0.11
C LEU A 325 4.30 -13.42 0.08
N GLY A 326 3.21 -14.12 0.41
CA GLY A 326 1.87 -13.54 0.47
C GLY A 326 1.05 -14.07 1.65
N PRO A 327 -0.20 -13.60 1.79
CA PRO A 327 -1.12 -14.05 2.83
C PRO A 327 -1.27 -15.57 2.94
N ARG A 328 -1.56 -16.08 4.14
CA ARG A 328 -1.82 -17.51 4.41
C ARG A 328 -3.08 -17.73 5.23
N VAL A 329 -3.66 -18.91 5.10
CA VAL A 329 -4.66 -19.41 6.07
C VAL A 329 -3.90 -19.88 7.31
N ASP A 330 -4.07 -19.16 8.43
CA ASP A 330 -3.37 -19.42 9.70
C ASP A 330 -4.32 -19.94 10.80
N GLY A 331 -5.60 -20.10 10.50
CA GLY A 331 -6.61 -20.57 11.46
C GLY A 331 -7.01 -19.53 12.50
N GLN A 332 -6.33 -18.37 12.57
CA GLN A 332 -6.55 -17.35 13.59
C GLN A 332 -6.95 -15.98 13.01
N TYR A 333 -6.13 -15.43 12.11
CA TYR A 333 -6.41 -14.19 11.41
C TYR A 333 -7.24 -14.46 10.15
N LEU A 334 -6.82 -15.45 9.34
CA LEU A 334 -7.61 -16.03 8.26
C LEU A 334 -8.00 -17.45 8.66
N PRO A 335 -9.23 -17.66 9.17
CA PRO A 335 -9.58 -18.88 9.90
C PRO A 335 -9.82 -20.10 9.01
N ALA A 336 -10.02 -19.92 7.71
CA ALA A 336 -10.24 -20.99 6.75
C ALA A 336 -9.92 -20.51 5.34
N ASP A 337 -9.97 -21.46 4.39
CA ASP A 337 -9.88 -21.19 2.97
C ASP A 337 -10.86 -20.08 2.51
N ILE A 338 -10.40 -19.25 1.58
CA ILE A 338 -11.12 -18.08 1.08
C ILE A 338 -12.42 -18.48 0.39
N GLU A 339 -12.39 -19.50 -0.46
CA GLU A 339 -13.59 -19.98 -1.16
C GLU A 339 -14.61 -20.55 -0.17
N PHE A 340 -14.12 -21.29 0.83
CA PHE A 340 -14.97 -21.80 1.92
C PHE A 340 -15.62 -20.66 2.72
N LEU A 341 -14.85 -19.65 3.16
CA LEU A 341 -15.39 -18.51 3.90
C LEU A 341 -16.50 -17.78 3.13
N MET A 342 -16.33 -17.64 1.81
CA MET A 342 -17.32 -17.02 0.94
C MET A 342 -18.57 -17.88 0.76
N LYS A 343 -18.41 -19.18 0.47
CA LYS A 343 -19.55 -20.11 0.26
C LYS A 343 -20.44 -20.23 1.51
N GLU A 344 -19.81 -20.30 2.69
CA GLU A 344 -20.51 -20.40 3.96
C GLU A 344 -21.03 -19.05 4.50
N GLY A 345 -20.77 -17.95 3.78
CA GLY A 345 -21.15 -16.61 4.23
C GLY A 345 -20.46 -16.18 5.54
N ARG A 346 -19.30 -16.76 5.86
CA ARG A 346 -18.50 -16.50 7.06
C ARG A 346 -17.61 -15.26 6.88
N HIS A 347 -18.21 -14.16 6.47
CA HIS A 347 -17.54 -12.89 6.21
C HIS A 347 -18.48 -11.71 6.49
N LYS A 348 -17.93 -10.49 6.52
CA LYS A 348 -18.74 -9.29 6.69
C LYS A 348 -19.65 -9.07 5.47
N ARG A 349 -20.88 -8.60 5.69
CA ARG A 349 -21.79 -8.17 4.62
C ARG A 349 -21.51 -6.71 4.27
N VAL A 350 -21.08 -6.47 3.04
CA VAL A 350 -20.62 -5.16 2.54
C VAL A 350 -21.03 -4.96 1.07
N ASP A 351 -21.08 -3.71 0.61
CA ASP A 351 -21.45 -3.35 -0.77
C ASP A 351 -20.20 -3.35 -1.68
N LEU A 352 -20.10 -4.33 -2.58
CA LEU A 352 -18.92 -4.56 -3.40
C LEU A 352 -18.99 -3.86 -4.77
N ILE A 353 -17.94 -3.12 -5.15
CA ILE A 353 -17.63 -2.85 -6.58
C ILE A 353 -16.35 -3.60 -6.92
N THR A 354 -16.26 -4.20 -8.09
CA THR A 354 -15.05 -4.85 -8.59
C THR A 354 -14.89 -4.52 -10.07
N GLY A 355 -13.66 -4.54 -10.58
CA GLY A 355 -13.37 -4.30 -11.99
C GLY A 355 -12.04 -4.91 -12.39
N ILE A 356 -11.88 -5.17 -13.68
CA ILE A 356 -10.64 -5.61 -14.32
C ILE A 356 -10.39 -4.70 -15.52
N THR A 357 -9.15 -4.54 -15.95
CA THR A 357 -8.88 -3.86 -17.23
C THR A 357 -8.99 -4.83 -18.39
N LYS A 358 -9.16 -4.30 -19.60
CA LYS A 358 -9.28 -5.10 -20.83
C LYS A 358 -8.04 -5.99 -21.08
N HIS A 359 -6.87 -5.58 -20.59
CA HIS A 359 -5.58 -6.20 -20.89
C HIS A 359 -4.70 -6.32 -19.63
N ASP A 360 -5.26 -6.77 -18.49
CA ASP A 360 -4.54 -6.89 -17.20
C ASP A 360 -3.20 -7.64 -17.30
N GLY A 361 -3.12 -8.67 -18.13
CA GLY A 361 -1.89 -9.45 -18.32
C GLY A 361 -0.78 -8.71 -19.08
N ALA A 362 -1.08 -7.63 -19.80
CA ALA A 362 -0.14 -6.95 -20.67
C ALA A 362 1.09 -6.43 -19.91
N ILE A 363 0.91 -5.90 -18.70
CA ILE A 363 2.03 -5.39 -17.89
C ILE A 363 3.07 -6.48 -17.58
N PHE A 364 2.65 -7.74 -17.43
CA PHE A 364 3.54 -8.86 -17.14
C PHE A 364 4.12 -9.48 -18.43
N THR A 365 3.35 -9.50 -19.52
CA THR A 365 3.73 -10.16 -20.78
C THR A 365 4.53 -9.28 -21.74
N THR A 366 4.48 -7.95 -21.61
CA THR A 366 5.11 -7.03 -22.57
C THR A 366 6.62 -7.25 -22.71
N SER A 367 7.33 -7.53 -21.61
CA SER A 367 8.77 -7.82 -21.64
C SER A 367 9.12 -9.13 -22.37
N LYS A 368 8.17 -10.08 -22.47
CA LYS A 368 8.35 -11.35 -23.18
C LYS A 368 8.00 -11.27 -24.67
N TYR A 369 7.04 -10.43 -25.05
CA TYR A 369 6.52 -10.36 -26.42
C TYR A 369 6.92 -9.09 -27.18
N SER A 370 7.58 -8.12 -26.54
CA SER A 370 8.20 -7.00 -27.23
C SER A 370 9.61 -7.40 -27.71
N PRO A 371 9.84 -7.65 -29.00
CA PRO A 371 11.18 -7.91 -29.51
C PRO A 371 12.03 -6.66 -29.31
N ARG A 372 12.97 -6.70 -28.35
CA ARG A 372 14.02 -5.69 -28.12
C ARG A 372 13.63 -4.26 -28.54
N VAL A 373 12.73 -3.62 -27.79
CA VAL A 373 12.78 -2.16 -27.73
C VAL A 373 13.88 -1.83 -26.72
N SER A 374 15.11 -1.75 -27.22
CA SER A 374 16.21 -1.11 -26.49
C SER A 374 15.76 0.32 -26.21
N ILE A 375 15.35 0.59 -24.97
CA ILE A 375 15.12 1.96 -24.52
C ILE A 375 16.50 2.58 -24.34
N HIS A 376 17.09 3.08 -25.44
CA HIS A 376 18.25 3.96 -25.37
C HIS A 376 17.79 5.28 -24.74
N TYR A 377 17.94 5.39 -23.42
CA TYR A 377 18.01 6.66 -22.73
C TYR A 377 19.46 7.14 -22.83
N GLU A 378 19.85 7.61 -24.01
CA GLU A 378 21.02 8.48 -24.13
C GLU A 378 20.51 9.83 -24.64
N GLU A 379 20.93 10.88 -23.94
CA GLU A 379 20.82 12.31 -24.29
C GLU A 379 19.48 13.01 -24.04
N ALA A 380 19.24 13.37 -22.77
CA ALA A 380 18.46 14.56 -22.40
C ALA A 380 19.24 15.43 -21.38
N HIS A 381 20.55 15.60 -21.63
CA HIS A 381 21.37 16.63 -21.01
C HIS A 381 21.89 17.56 -22.11
N GLN A 382 21.02 18.43 -22.61
CA GLN A 382 21.31 19.77 -23.14
C GLN A 382 20.04 20.29 -23.82
N ILE A 383 19.31 21.17 -23.12
CA ILE A 383 18.90 22.54 -23.52
C ILE A 383 18.45 23.23 -22.23
#